data_AF-A0A7W6R8H1-F1
#
_entry.id   AF-A0A7W6R8H1-F1
#
_cell.length_a   1.000
_cell.length_b   1.000
_cell.length_c   1.000
_cell.angle_alpha   90.00
_cell.angle_beta   90.00
_cell.angle_gamma   90.00
#
_symmetry.space_group_name_H-M   'P 1'
#
loop_
_entity.id
_entity.type
_entity.pdbx_description
1 polymer ?
#
loop_
_entity_poly.entity_id
_entity_poly.type
_entity_poly.pdbx_seq_one_letter_code
_entity_poly.pdbx_strand_id
1 'polypeptide(L)' 'MPMVTVSISPQQAAGIRAAVDNGGYASSSEVVREALRLWDTARKLNEFKADVLDEISPSGGRCVGDMFADHEAARRRSA' A
#
# COMPACT_ATOMS: atom_id res chain seq x y z
N MET A 1 12.68 -7.32 -24.74
CA MET A 1 11.44 -7.18 -23.95
C MET A 1 10.26 -7.34 -24.90
N PRO A 2 9.19 -8.07 -24.50
CA PRO A 2 7.98 -8.18 -25.31
C PRO A 2 7.28 -6.82 -25.44
N MET A 3 6.66 -6.57 -26.60
CA MET A 3 5.87 -5.35 -26.85
C MET A 3 4.42 -5.58 -26.41
N VAL A 4 3.84 -4.61 -25.74
CA VAL A 4 2.45 -4.65 -25.27
C VAL A 4 1.73 -3.39 -25.72
N THR A 5 0.53 -3.55 -26.28
CA THR A 5 -0.36 -2.44 -26.63
C THR A 5 -1.43 -2.29 -25.56
N VAL A 6 -1.59 -1.09 -25.02
CA VAL A 6 -2.59 -0.77 -24.00
C VAL A 6 -3.39 0.47 -24.40
N SER A 7 -4.65 0.51 -24.01
CA SER A 7 -5.47 1.73 -24.12
C SER A 7 -5.39 2.53 -22.83
N ILE A 8 -5.15 3.84 -22.95
CA ILE A 8 -5.05 4.77 -21.82
C ILE A 8 -5.88 6.02 -22.12
N SER A 9 -6.20 6.80 -21.09
CA SER A 9 -6.96 8.03 -21.31
C SER A 9 -6.12 9.07 -22.09
N PRO A 10 -6.77 9.97 -22.85
CA PRO A 10 -6.07 11.04 -23.56
C PRO A 10 -5.23 11.92 -22.61
N GLN A 11 -5.72 12.13 -21.39
CA GLN A 11 -5.03 12.89 -20.35
C GLN A 11 -3.74 12.19 -19.88
N GLN A 12 -3.80 10.88 -19.66
CA GLN A 12 -2.61 10.09 -19.31
C GLN A 12 -1.57 10.12 -20.44
N ALA A 13 -2.02 9.97 -21.68
CA ALA A 13 -1.14 10.05 -22.85
C ALA A 13 -0.47 11.43 -22.96
N ALA A 14 -1.19 12.51 -22.66
CA ALA A 14 -0.63 13.86 -22.62
C ALA A 14 0.42 14.02 -21.51
N GLY A 15 0.15 13.49 -20.32
CA GLY A 15 1.11 13.49 -19.21
C GLY A 15 2.39 12.74 -19.54
N ILE A 16 2.28 11.56 -20.17
CA ILE A 16 3.44 10.77 -20.60
C ILE A 16 4.27 11.55 -21.64
N ARG A 17 3.62 12.17 -22.63
CA ARG A 17 4.33 12.99 -23.64
C ARG A 17 5.09 14.15 -22.99
N ALA A 18 4.43 14.91 -22.12
CA ALA A 18 5.07 16.04 -21.44
C ALA A 18 6.29 15.62 -20.61
N ALA A 19 6.26 14.44 -19.99
CA ALA A 19 7.37 13.88 -19.22
C ALA A 19 8.56 13.44 -20.09
N VAL A 20 8.33 13.13 -21.37
CA VAL A 20 9.41 12.87 -22.32
C VAL A 20 9.92 14.19 -22.90
N ASP A 21 9.01 15.10 -23.27
CA ASP A 21 9.34 16.39 -23.89
C ASP A 21 10.18 17.29 -22.97
N ASN A 22 9.98 17.19 -21.65
CA ASN A 22 10.78 17.93 -20.67
C ASN A 22 12.16 17.30 -20.39
N GLY A 23 12.48 16.18 -21.03
CA GLY A 23 13.75 15.45 -20.87
C GLY A 23 13.87 14.62 -19.59
N GLY A 24 12.81 14.51 -18.79
CA GLY A 24 12.81 13.71 -17.56
C GLY A 24 12.83 12.20 -17.81
N TYR A 25 12.43 11.77 -19.01
CA TYR A 25 12.44 10.38 -19.44
C TYR A 25 12.88 10.26 -20.90
N ALA A 26 13.62 9.22 -21.24
CA ALA A 26 14.10 9.00 -22.61
C ALA A 26 13.01 8.45 -23.54
N SER A 27 11.94 7.85 -23.00
CA SER A 27 10.83 7.32 -23.80
C SER A 27 9.53 7.15 -23.01
N SER A 28 8.41 7.11 -23.73
CA SER A 28 7.10 6.78 -23.15
C SER A 28 7.09 5.41 -22.45
N SER A 29 7.80 4.43 -23.01
CA SER A 29 7.91 3.09 -22.41
C SER A 29 8.70 3.09 -21.09
N GLU A 30 9.58 4.07 -20.87
CA GLU A 30 10.28 4.26 -19.60
C GLU A 30 9.34 4.83 -18.54
N VAL A 31 8.58 5.87 -18.88
CA VAL A 31 7.55 6.45 -18.00
C VAL A 31 6.57 5.37 -17.51
N VAL A 32 6.10 4.52 -18.43
CA VAL A 32 5.16 3.44 -18.08
C VAL A 32 5.81 2.40 -17.16
N ARG A 33 7.07 2.04 -17.40
CA ARG A 33 7.78 1.09 -16.52
C ARG A 33 7.94 1.63 -15.11
N GLU A 34 8.28 2.92 -14.98
CA GLU A 34 8.43 3.55 -13.67
C GLU A 34 7.08 3.64 -12.94
N ALA A 35 6.01 4.02 -13.64
CA ALA A 35 4.67 4.03 -13.08
C ALA A 35 4.23 2.64 -12.57
N LEU A 36 4.53 1.58 -13.33
CA LEU A 36 4.24 0.20 -12.92
C LEU A 36 5.08 -0.24 -11.72
N ARG A 37 6.34 0.21 -11.63
CA ARG A 37 7.22 -0.08 -10.50
C ARG A 37 6.74 0.60 -9.21
N LEU A 38 6.27 1.84 -9.31
CA LEU A 38 5.62 2.55 -8.20
C LEU A 38 4.31 1.87 -7.77
N TRP A 39 3.50 1.44 -8.74
CA TRP A 39 2.26 0.72 -8.48
C TRP A 39 2.48 -0.62 -7.77
N ASP A 40 3.47 -1.41 -8.21
CA ASP A 40 3.85 -2.67 -7.57
C ASP A 40 4.31 -2.45 -6.12
N THR A 41 5.10 -1.40 -5.88
CA THR A 41 5.54 -1.02 -4.52
C THR A 41 4.34 -0.66 -3.64
N ALA A 42 3.39 0.12 -4.17
CA ALA A 42 2.18 0.51 -3.44
C ALA A 42 1.27 -0.71 -3.16
N ARG A 43 1.17 -1.66 -4.09
CA ARG A 43 0.42 -2.91 -3.93
C ARG A 43 0.99 -3.76 -2.79
N LYS A 44 2.30 -4.01 -2.81
CA LYS A 44 3.00 -4.78 -1.77
C LYS A 44 2.84 -4.14 -0.39
N LEU A 45 2.91 -2.82 -0.31
CA LEU A 45 2.67 -2.11 0.96
C LEU A 45 1.23 -2.31 1.45
N ASN A 46 0.25 -2.31 0.56
CA ASN A 46 -1.14 -2.53 0.92
C ASN A 46 -1.41 -3.98 1.35
N GLU A 47 -0.77 -4.95 0.70
CA GLU A 47 -0.81 -6.37 1.09
C GLU A 47 -0.20 -6.57 2.48
N PHE A 48 0.99 -6.01 2.72
CA PHE A 48 1.63 -6.07 4.04
C PHE A 48 0.76 -5.44 5.13
N LYS A 49 0.10 -4.32 4.85
CA LYS A 49 -0.84 -3.70 5.81
C LYS A 49 -2.06 -4.57 6.09
N ALA A 50 -2.58 -5.26 5.08
CA ALA A 50 -3.70 -6.17 5.28
C ALA A 50 -3.29 -7.39 6.11
N ASP A 51 -2.10 -7.94 5.86
CA ASP A 51 -1.53 -9.07 6.60
C ASP A 51 -1.25 -8.70 8.06
N VAL A 52 -0.63 -7.54 8.32
CA VAL A 52 -0.42 -7.03 9.67
C VAL A 52 -1.75 -6.77 10.39
N LEU A 53 -2.77 -6.28 9.69
CA LEU A 53 -4.09 -6.08 10.30
C LEU A 53 -4.76 -7.41 10.66
N ASP A 54 -4.56 -8.46 9.85
CA ASP A 54 -5.05 -9.82 10.11
C ASP A 54 -4.26 -10.50 11.25
N GLU A 55 -2.94 -10.32 11.31
CA GLU A 55 -2.05 -10.82 12.38
C GLU A 55 -2.21 -10.08 13.72
N ILE A 56 -2.65 -8.82 13.71
CA ILE A 56 -3.11 -8.13 14.93
C ILE A 56 -4.53 -8.61 15.31
N SER A 57 -5.26 -9.21 14.37
CA SER A 57 -6.62 -9.72 14.55
C SER A 57 -6.79 -11.26 14.60
N PRO A 58 -5.93 -12.07 15.26
CA PRO A 58 -6.26 -13.46 15.59
C PRO A 58 -6.84 -13.61 17.00
N SER A 59 -7.06 -12.52 17.73
CA SER A 59 -7.80 -12.51 18.99
C SER A 59 -8.97 -11.54 18.84
N GLY A 60 -10.20 -12.04 19.03
CA GLY A 60 -11.37 -11.20 19.24
C GLY A 60 -11.01 -10.02 20.11
N GLY A 61 -11.24 -8.81 19.59
CA GLY A 61 -10.68 -7.58 20.13
C GLY A 61 -10.95 -7.46 21.62
N ARG A 62 -9.90 -7.65 22.43
CA ARG A 62 -9.91 -7.23 23.83
C ARG A 62 -10.04 -5.72 23.80
N CYS A 63 -11.22 -5.22 24.12
CA CYS A 63 -11.41 -3.79 24.21
C CYS A 63 -10.55 -3.27 25.37
N VAL A 64 -10.22 -1.99 25.34
CA VAL A 64 -9.47 -1.35 26.44
C VAL A 64 -10.16 -1.63 27.78
N GLY A 65 -11.49 -1.73 27.81
CA GLY A 65 -12.27 -2.15 28.99
C GLY A 65 -11.90 -3.53 29.54
N ASP A 66 -11.68 -4.53 28.69
CA ASP A 66 -11.28 -5.88 29.12
C ASP A 66 -9.87 -5.86 29.73
N MET A 67 -8.98 -5.08 29.12
CA MET A 67 -7.60 -4.92 29.60
C MET A 67 -7.55 -4.21 30.97
N PHE A 68 -8.42 -3.23 31.20
CA PHE A 68 -8.60 -2.59 32.51
C PHE A 68 -9.17 -3.55 33.56
N ALA A 69 -10.16 -4.37 33.18
CA ALA A 69 -10.76 -5.35 34.08
C ALA A 69 -9.74 -6.39 34.56
N ASP A 70 -8.89 -6.88 33.67
CA ASP A 70 -7.80 -7.80 34.00
C ASP A 70 -6.77 -7.16 34.95
N HIS A 71 -6.43 -5.89 34.72
CA HIS A 71 -5.48 -5.15 35.56
C HIS A 71 -6.02 -4.93 36.97
N GLU A 72 -7.28 -4.52 37.12
CA GLU A 72 -7.91 -4.39 38.44
C GLU A 72 -8.05 -5.75 39.15
N ALA A 73 -8.37 -6.81 38.41
CA ALA A 73 -8.44 -8.15 38.96
C ALA A 73 -7.08 -8.64 39.49
N ALA A 74 -5.99 -8.32 38.79
CA ALA A 74 -4.63 -8.62 39.25
C ALA A 74 -4.26 -7.82 40.52
N ARG A 75 -4.68 -6.55 40.60
CA ARG A 75 -4.44 -5.70 41.77
C ARG A 75 -5.21 -6.17 43.01
N ARG A 76 -6.43 -6.69 42.85
CA ARG A 76 -7.21 -7.28 43.97
C ARG A 76 -6.65 -8.59 44.48
N ARG A 77 -5.96 -9.38 43.64
CA ARG A 77 -5.33 -10.65 44.06
C ARG A 77 -4.03 -10.46 44.83
N SER A 78 -3.45 -9.26 44.77
CA SER A 78 -2.17 -8.91 45.39
C SER A 78 -2.32 -8.03 46.64
N ALA A 79 -3.55 -7.75 47.05
CA ALA A 79 -3.92 -7.06 48.30
C ALA A 79 -4.59 -8.07 49.25
#